data_AF-A0A4V6D4S6-F1
#
_entry.id   AF-A0A4V6D4S6-F1
#
_cell.length_a   1.000
_cell.length_b   1.000
_cell.length_c   1.000
_cell.angle_alpha   90.00
_cell.angle_beta   90.00
_cell.angle_gamma   90.00
#
_symmetry.space_group_name_H-M   'P 1'
#
loop_
_entity.id
_entity.type
_entity.pdbx_description
1 polymer ?
#
loop_
_entity_poly.entity_id
_entity_poly.type
_entity_poly.pdbx_seq_one_letter_code
_entity_poly.pdbx_strand_id
1 'polypeptide(L)'
;METDEEEDEELGPERCFELHRKSWLWMFGRNGAIPFEAETQYPPMCYTDIPMLPATAGPGDTMEVFFVKVNQITSDLQWPLDVYGIVAVRDSLDWKRNYLFSRGRDNCQTLTSQDCLLELTDPSRSILLWDEPIF
;
A
#
# COMPACT_ATOMS: atom_id res chain seq x y z
N MET A 1 -20.79 39.05 -10.25
CA MET A 1 -20.51 37.80 -9.56
C MET A 1 -19.30 37.24 -10.26
N GLU A 2 -18.12 37.57 -9.73
CA GLU A 2 -16.88 36.93 -10.13
C GLU A 2 -17.03 35.47 -9.72
N THR A 3 -16.89 34.59 -10.71
CA THR A 3 -16.79 33.16 -10.47
C THR A 3 -15.35 32.97 -10.07
N ASP A 4 -15.12 32.67 -8.79
CA ASP A 4 -13.85 32.17 -8.31
C ASP A 4 -13.64 30.84 -9.03
N GLU A 5 -12.92 30.89 -10.15
CA GLU A 5 -12.33 29.72 -10.78
C GLU A 5 -11.36 29.15 -9.74
N GLU A 6 -11.82 28.16 -8.98
CA GLU A 6 -10.94 27.32 -8.16
C GLU A 6 -9.92 26.71 -9.13
N GLU A 7 -8.74 27.34 -9.20
CA GLU A 7 -7.58 26.74 -9.84
C GLU A 7 -7.39 25.38 -9.17
N ASP A 8 -7.69 24.31 -9.92
CA ASP A 8 -7.32 22.93 -9.60
C ASP A 8 -5.79 22.84 -9.56
N GLU A 9 -5.17 23.43 -8.53
CA GLU A 9 -3.77 23.23 -8.21
C GLU A 9 -3.62 21.74 -7.88
N GLU A 10 -3.00 21.01 -8.81
CA GLU A 10 -2.61 19.62 -8.64
C GLU A 10 -1.85 19.48 -7.30
N LEU A 11 -2.53 18.91 -6.31
CA LEU A 11 -2.00 18.80 -4.96
C LEU A 11 -0.74 17.95 -4.99
N GLY A 12 0.38 18.52 -4.51
CA GLY A 12 1.63 17.77 -4.42
C GLY A 12 1.48 16.47 -3.60
N PRO A 13 2.30 15.44 -3.87
CA PRO A 13 2.12 14.08 -3.31
C PRO A 13 2.09 14.05 -1.77
N GLU A 14 2.88 14.89 -1.11
CA GLU A 14 2.88 15.03 0.35
C GLU A 14 1.53 15.52 0.90
N ARG A 15 0.89 16.47 0.20
CA ARG A 15 -0.41 17.01 0.61
C ARG A 15 -1.52 15.98 0.38
N CYS A 16 -1.46 15.22 -0.71
CA CYS A 16 -2.35 14.09 -0.96
C CYS A 16 -2.25 13.03 0.13
N PHE A 17 -1.03 12.65 0.52
CA PHE A 17 -0.80 11.68 1.60
C PHE A 17 -1.38 12.15 2.93
N GLU A 18 -1.13 13.40 3.32
CA GLU A 18 -1.62 13.92 4.60
C GLU A 18 -3.16 14.04 4.62
N LEU A 19 -3.79 14.40 3.51
CA LEU A 19 -5.25 14.39 3.38
C LEU A 19 -5.82 12.98 3.49
N HIS A 20 -5.21 12.01 2.81
CA HIS A 20 -5.59 10.60 2.92
C HIS A 20 -5.47 10.12 4.38
N ARG A 21 -4.36 10.42 5.05
CA ARG A 21 -4.12 10.05 6.45
C ARG A 21 -5.19 10.63 7.39
N LYS A 22 -5.53 11.91 7.24
CA LYS A 22 -6.59 12.56 8.03
C LYS A 22 -7.95 11.93 7.79
N SER A 23 -8.29 11.69 6.52
CA SER A 23 -9.54 11.03 6.14
C SER A 23 -9.64 9.62 6.74
N TRP A 24 -8.57 8.84 6.61
CA TRP A 24 -8.49 7.50 7.20
C TRP A 24 -8.64 7.53 8.72
N LEU A 25 -7.92 8.43 9.41
CA LEU A 25 -8.02 8.56 10.87
C LEU A 25 -9.42 8.97 11.32
N TRP A 26 -10.11 9.79 10.53
CA TRP A 26 -11.48 10.19 10.78
C TRP A 26 -12.45 9.02 10.65
N MET A 27 -12.24 8.10 9.68
CA MET A 27 -13.08 6.93 9.46
C MET A 27 -12.80 5.79 10.47
N PHE A 28 -11.53 5.42 10.65
CA PHE A 28 -11.13 4.17 11.32
C PHE A 28 -10.32 4.38 12.62
N GLY A 29 -9.76 5.57 12.81
CA GLY A 29 -8.89 5.87 13.97
C GLY A 29 -9.62 6.45 15.19
N ARG A 30 -10.92 6.77 15.08
CA ARG A 30 -11.68 7.38 16.19
C ARG A 30 -11.70 6.49 17.43
N ASN A 31 -11.65 7.13 18.60
CA ASN A 31 -11.63 6.46 19.92
C ASN A 31 -10.52 5.41 20.09
N GLY A 32 -9.42 5.50 19.33
CA GLY A 32 -8.31 4.56 19.43
C GLY A 32 -8.58 3.18 18.82
N ALA A 33 -9.59 3.05 17.95
CA ALA A 33 -9.99 1.78 17.37
C ALA A 33 -8.87 1.12 16.54
N ILE A 34 -8.26 1.86 15.60
CA ILE A 34 -7.16 1.35 14.78
C ILE A 34 -6.10 2.45 14.60
N PRO A 35 -4.86 2.24 15.08
CA PRO A 35 -3.75 3.13 14.74
C PRO A 35 -3.53 3.18 13.22
N PHE A 36 -3.21 4.36 12.66
CA PHE A 36 -2.89 4.47 11.22
C PHE A 36 -1.78 3.50 10.82
N GLU A 37 -0.79 3.34 11.69
CA GLU A 37 0.35 2.44 11.48
C GLU A 37 0.05 0.98 11.89
N ALA A 38 -1.20 0.59 12.11
CA ALA A 38 -1.51 -0.81 12.43
C ALA A 38 -1.20 -1.73 11.25
N GLU A 39 -0.67 -2.91 11.55
CA GLU A 39 -0.39 -3.98 10.58
C GLU A 39 -1.54 -4.99 10.55
N THR A 40 -1.80 -5.56 9.37
CA THR A 40 -2.80 -6.62 9.22
C THR A 40 -2.48 -7.79 10.14
N GLN A 41 -3.52 -8.39 10.71
CA GLN A 41 -3.38 -9.58 11.56
C GLN A 41 -3.83 -10.85 10.83
N TYR A 42 -4.24 -10.72 9.57
CA TYR A 42 -4.66 -11.85 8.77
C TYR A 42 -3.43 -12.54 8.17
N PRO A 43 -3.25 -13.84 8.43
CA PRO A 43 -2.16 -14.62 7.83
C PRO A 43 -2.43 -14.90 6.34
N PRO A 44 -1.44 -15.43 5.61
CA PRO A 44 -1.65 -15.91 4.25
C PRO A 44 -2.79 -16.92 4.20
N MET A 45 -3.64 -16.81 3.19
CA MET A 45 -4.69 -17.80 2.90
C MET A 45 -5.62 -18.13 4.09
N CYS A 46 -6.16 -17.12 4.78
CA CYS A 46 -7.18 -17.37 5.79
C CYS A 46 -8.32 -18.22 5.18
N TYR A 47 -8.76 -19.24 5.91
CA TYR A 47 -9.88 -20.13 5.55
C TYR A 47 -9.60 -21.25 4.52
N THR A 48 -8.35 -21.43 4.05
CA THR A 48 -7.99 -22.60 3.23
C THR A 48 -7.93 -23.90 4.04
N ASP A 49 -7.57 -23.82 5.32
CA ASP A 49 -7.48 -24.98 6.22
C ASP A 49 -8.81 -25.33 6.93
N ILE A 50 -9.92 -24.67 6.58
CA ILE A 50 -11.22 -24.94 7.21
C ILE A 50 -11.91 -26.11 6.50
N PRO A 51 -12.25 -27.21 7.22
CA PRO A 51 -12.88 -28.39 6.61
C PRO A 51 -14.25 -28.10 5.98
N MET A 52 -14.97 -27.11 6.51
CA MET A 52 -16.26 -26.67 6.02
C MET A 52 -16.34 -25.15 6.05
N LEU A 53 -16.39 -24.52 4.87
CA LEU A 53 -16.57 -23.08 4.77
C LEU A 53 -17.93 -22.66 5.37
N PRO A 54 -18.01 -21.51 6.05
CA PRO A 54 -19.28 -20.94 6.49
C PRO A 54 -20.26 -20.80 5.33
N ALA A 55 -21.57 -20.95 5.58
CA ALA A 55 -22.59 -20.79 4.54
C ALA A 55 -22.60 -19.39 3.88
N THR A 56 -22.00 -18.40 4.54
CA THR A 56 -21.82 -17.03 4.04
C THR A 56 -20.51 -16.82 3.28
N ALA A 57 -19.68 -17.85 3.13
CA ALA A 57 -18.44 -17.75 2.37
C ALA A 57 -18.75 -17.57 0.89
N GLY A 58 -18.15 -16.55 0.29
CA GLY A 58 -18.20 -16.29 -1.14
C GLY A 58 -16.79 -16.10 -1.70
N PRO A 59 -16.59 -16.33 -3.01
CA PRO A 59 -15.35 -15.96 -3.66
C PRO A 59 -15.20 -14.43 -3.66
N GLY A 60 -13.97 -13.95 -3.56
CA GLY A 60 -13.61 -12.55 -3.73
C GLY A 60 -12.40 -12.44 -4.63
N ASP A 61 -12.41 -11.44 -5.52
CA ASP A 61 -11.26 -11.17 -6.36
C ASP A 61 -10.12 -10.59 -5.53
N THR A 62 -8.89 -10.99 -5.86
CA THR A 62 -7.70 -10.55 -5.15
C THR A 62 -6.60 -10.14 -6.11
N MET A 63 -5.75 -9.21 -5.67
CA MET A 63 -4.57 -8.75 -6.40
C MET A 63 -3.30 -9.04 -5.62
N GLU A 64 -2.22 -9.34 -6.34
CA GLU A 64 -0.88 -9.46 -5.81
C GLU A 64 0.06 -8.61 -6.67
N VAL A 65 0.94 -7.84 -6.02
CA VAL A 65 1.90 -6.98 -6.69
C VAL A 65 3.29 -7.53 -6.39
N PHE A 66 3.96 -8.07 -7.41
CA PHE A 66 5.26 -8.72 -7.23
C PHE A 66 6.44 -7.76 -7.26
N PHE A 67 6.36 -6.72 -8.08
CA PHE A 67 7.44 -5.77 -8.25
C PHE A 67 6.96 -4.41 -8.76
N VAL A 68 7.76 -3.38 -8.52
CA VAL A 68 7.65 -2.08 -9.17
C VAL A 68 8.91 -1.84 -9.98
N LYS A 69 8.75 -1.53 -11.27
CA LYS A 69 9.89 -1.23 -12.14
C LYS A 69 10.22 0.24 -12.09
N VAL A 70 11.47 0.57 -11.78
CA VAL A 70 12.00 1.93 -11.87
C VAL A 70 12.40 2.21 -13.32
N ASN A 71 11.54 2.91 -14.06
CA ASN A 71 11.77 3.19 -15.48
C ASN A 71 12.79 4.31 -15.73
N GLN A 72 12.84 5.31 -14.85
CA GLN A 72 13.73 6.45 -14.99
C GLN A 72 14.11 6.98 -13.60
N ILE A 73 15.35 7.44 -13.49
CA ILE A 73 15.82 8.20 -12.33
C ILE A 73 15.93 9.66 -12.75
N THR A 74 15.48 10.58 -11.89
CA THR A 74 15.54 12.02 -12.11
C THR A 74 16.49 12.67 -11.11
N SER A 75 16.90 13.90 -11.42
CA SER A 75 17.81 14.70 -10.58
C SER A 75 19.19 14.04 -10.42
N ASP A 76 19.85 14.24 -9.27
CA ASP A 76 21.22 13.80 -9.00
C ASP A 76 21.33 12.31 -8.59
N LEU A 77 20.25 11.53 -8.72
CA LEU A 77 20.28 10.10 -8.46
C LEU A 77 21.08 9.37 -9.55
N GLN A 78 21.88 8.40 -9.13
CA GLN A 78 22.67 7.57 -10.02
C GLN A 78 22.52 6.11 -9.62
N TRP A 79 22.58 5.22 -10.61
CA TRP A 79 22.68 3.79 -10.34
C TRP A 79 24.02 3.45 -9.69
N PRO A 80 24.08 2.50 -8.73
CA PRO A 80 22.94 1.75 -8.18
C PRO A 80 22.13 2.54 -7.14
N LEU A 81 20.86 2.18 -6.96
CA LEU A 81 19.98 2.75 -5.94
C LEU A 81 19.82 1.78 -4.78
N ASP A 82 20.18 2.22 -3.56
CA ASP A 82 19.85 1.50 -2.34
C ASP A 82 18.49 1.94 -1.82
N VAL A 83 17.47 1.12 -2.09
CA VAL A 83 16.09 1.41 -1.71
C VAL A 83 15.80 0.78 -0.34
N TYR A 84 15.28 1.60 0.58
CA TYR A 84 14.84 1.20 1.91
C TYR A 84 13.58 1.99 2.27
N GLY A 85 12.84 1.51 3.27
CA GLY A 85 11.59 2.09 3.71
C GLY A 85 10.45 1.09 3.66
N ILE A 86 9.24 1.63 3.49
CA ILE A 86 7.99 0.88 3.59
C ILE A 86 7.16 1.13 2.33
N VAL A 87 6.69 0.05 1.72
CA VAL A 87 5.56 0.07 0.78
C VAL A 87 4.46 -0.77 1.41
N ALA A 88 3.28 -0.20 1.58
CA ALA A 88 2.14 -0.89 2.17
C ALA A 88 0.85 -0.49 1.48
N VAL A 89 -0.09 -1.42 1.46
CA VAL A 89 -1.44 -1.24 0.95
C VAL A 89 -2.45 -1.46 2.07
N ARG A 90 -3.66 -0.94 1.89
CA ARG A 90 -4.80 -1.19 2.77
C ARG A 90 -5.96 -1.65 1.90
N ASP A 91 -6.75 -2.57 2.41
CA ASP A 91 -7.99 -3.00 1.79
C ASP A 91 -9.12 -3.06 2.82
N SER A 92 -10.31 -3.40 2.33
CA SER A 92 -11.55 -3.38 3.10
C SER A 92 -11.67 -4.54 4.09
N LEU A 93 -10.67 -5.43 4.17
CA LEU A 93 -10.73 -6.61 5.04
C LEU A 93 -10.48 -6.26 6.52
N ASP A 94 -9.49 -5.41 6.81
CA ASP A 94 -9.23 -4.87 8.15
C ASP A 94 -8.76 -3.42 8.18
N TRP A 95 -8.62 -2.76 7.04
CA TRP A 95 -8.12 -1.39 6.88
C TRP A 95 -6.70 -1.16 7.43
N LYS A 96 -5.97 -2.21 7.78
CA LYS A 96 -4.60 -2.14 8.31
C LYS A 96 -3.59 -2.29 7.17
N ARG A 97 -2.33 -1.92 7.45
CA ARG A 97 -1.23 -2.04 6.50
C ARG A 97 -0.93 -3.51 6.24
N ASN A 98 -1.07 -3.92 4.98
CA ASN A 98 -0.44 -5.13 4.44
C ASN A 98 0.86 -4.66 3.76
N TYR A 99 2.00 -5.00 4.35
CA TYR A 99 3.29 -4.57 3.84
C TYR A 99 3.64 -5.33 2.57
N LEU A 100 4.03 -4.62 1.53
CA LEU A 100 4.56 -5.21 0.31
C LEU A 100 6.10 -5.18 0.31
N PHE A 101 6.69 -4.20 1.01
CA PHE A 101 8.12 -4.04 1.21
C PHE A 101 8.36 -3.39 2.57
N SER A 102 9.24 -3.97 3.39
CA SER A 102 9.63 -3.38 4.68
C SER A 102 11.10 -3.63 4.97
N ARG A 103 11.96 -2.67 4.58
CA ARG A 103 13.41 -2.80 4.72
C ARG A 103 14.04 -1.60 5.42
N GLY A 104 14.93 -1.88 6.36
CA GLY A 104 15.78 -0.89 7.02
C GLY A 104 16.92 -0.42 6.11
N ARG A 105 17.60 0.67 6.52
CA ARG A 105 18.79 1.20 5.79
C ARG A 105 19.94 0.20 5.74
N ASP A 106 20.06 -0.64 6.77
CA ASP A 106 21.06 -1.69 6.94
C ASP A 106 20.75 -2.96 6.12
N ASN A 107 19.54 -3.07 5.57
CA ASN A 107 19.09 -4.19 4.75
C ASN A 107 18.31 -3.69 3.52
N CYS A 108 18.87 -2.70 2.81
CA CYS A 108 18.27 -2.17 1.58
C CYS A 108 18.20 -3.20 0.45
N GLN A 109 17.34 -2.94 -0.55
CA GLN A 109 17.42 -3.61 -1.84
C GLN A 109 18.18 -2.70 -2.81
N THR A 110 19.29 -3.21 -3.36
CA THR A 110 20.08 -2.49 -4.36
C THR A 110 19.51 -2.75 -5.75
N LEU A 111 19.09 -1.68 -6.42
CA LEU A 111 18.63 -1.70 -7.81
C LEU A 111 19.74 -1.19 -8.73
N THR A 112 19.85 -1.78 -9.91
CA THR A 112 20.83 -1.42 -10.93
C THR A 112 20.15 -1.04 -12.24
N SER A 113 20.91 -0.51 -13.22
CA SER A 113 20.35 -0.20 -14.53
C SER A 113 19.95 -1.46 -15.32
N GLN A 114 20.55 -2.61 -15.01
CA GLN A 114 20.20 -3.91 -15.60
C GLN A 114 19.04 -4.58 -14.85
N ASP A 115 19.00 -4.42 -13.52
CA ASP A 115 17.98 -4.97 -12.64
C ASP A 115 17.32 -3.86 -11.81
N CYS A 116 16.28 -3.27 -12.40
CA CYS A 116 15.57 -2.10 -11.90
C CYS A 116 14.22 -2.45 -11.27
N LEU A 117 14.06 -3.68 -10.79
CA LEU A 117 12.83 -4.19 -10.18
C LEU A 117 12.92 -4.08 -8.66
N LEU A 118 12.13 -3.20 -8.05
CA LEU A 118 11.88 -3.23 -6.61
C LEU A 118 10.98 -4.42 -6.32
N GLU A 119 11.50 -5.42 -5.61
CA GLU A 119 10.76 -6.64 -5.32
C GLU A 119 9.86 -6.41 -4.10
N LEU A 120 8.59 -6.79 -4.24
CA LEU A 120 7.57 -6.62 -3.21
C LEU A 120 7.22 -7.99 -2.63
N THR A 121 8.13 -8.54 -1.82
CA THR A 121 8.10 -9.93 -1.36
C THR A 121 7.57 -10.13 0.06
N ASP A 122 7.13 -9.05 0.71
CA ASP A 122 6.68 -9.09 2.10
C ASP A 122 5.15 -9.17 2.34
N PRO A 123 4.23 -9.36 1.36
CA PRO A 123 2.80 -9.39 1.66
C PRO A 123 2.44 -10.56 2.57
N SER A 124 1.73 -10.24 3.65
CA SER A 124 1.16 -11.27 4.52
C SER A 124 0.00 -12.01 3.85
N ARG A 125 -0.63 -11.42 2.84
CA ARG A 125 -1.78 -11.98 2.11
C ARG A 125 -2.01 -11.22 0.81
N SER A 126 -2.84 -11.75 -0.07
CA SER A 126 -3.33 -11.02 -1.25
C SER A 126 -4.21 -9.83 -0.84
N ILE A 127 -4.27 -8.83 -1.72
CA ILE A 127 -5.08 -7.62 -1.56
C ILE A 127 -6.51 -7.94 -1.99
N LEU A 128 -7.49 -7.68 -1.14
CA LEU A 128 -8.89 -7.88 -1.47
C LEU A 128 -9.41 -6.74 -2.37
N LEU A 129 -10.00 -7.09 -3.52
CA LEU A 129 -10.56 -6.14 -4.47
C LEU A 129 -12.07 -5.95 -4.27
N TRP A 130 -12.49 -5.56 -3.06
CA TRP A 130 -13.89 -5.19 -2.83
C TRP A 130 -14.18 -3.79 -3.35
N ASP A 131 -13.27 -2.86 -3.07
CA ASP A 131 -13.32 -1.49 -3.54
C ASP A 131 -12.40 -1.31 -4.76
N GLU A 132 -12.69 -0.33 -5.61
CA GLU A 132 -11.81 0.00 -6.75
C GLU A 132 -10.42 0.44 -6.23
N PRO A 133 -9.32 -0.13 -6.78
CA PRO A 133 -7.99 0.25 -6.34
C PRO A 133 -7.68 1.69 -6.76
N ILE A 134 -7.20 2.48 -5.81
CA ILE A 134 -6.72 3.84 -6.05
C ILE A 134 -5.18 3.76 -6.11
N PHE A 135 -4.60 4.09 -7.26
CA PHE A 135 -3.16 4.11 -7.51
C PHE A 135 -2.64 5.53 -7.66
#